data_AF-A0A450V7F3-F1
#
_entry.id   AF-A0A450V7F3-F1
#
_cell.length_a   1.000
_cell.length_b   1.000
_cell.length_c   1.000
_cell.angle_alpha   90.00
_cell.angle_beta   90.00
_cell.angle_gamma   90.00
#
_symmetry.space_group_name_H-M   'P 1'
#
loop_
_entity.id
_entity.type
_entity.pdbx_description
1 polymer ?
#
loop_
_entity_poly.entity_id
_entity_poly.type
_entity_poly.pdbx_seq_one_letter_code
_entity_poly.pdbx_strand_id
1 'polypeptide(L)'
;MKTHDMDSAWSNRYKAKVDRVSPQSKRHAFERLDSCFLGVSLQNRNFVRPKLAGIVQWIGRRFPYCTVLVADTVHRITLEVTQGLAPEVALIEALALGREFVDRERRVFDRWSEQTQFSFVTCDEIQQRPAYGGYHRDLVHLFETDIPFSESVESPSEARASDL
;
A
#
# COMPACT_ATOMS: atom_id res chain seq x y z
N MET A 1 26.06 3.09 26.58
CA MET A 1 24.69 3.11 26.01
C MET A 1 24.47 1.76 25.34
N LYS A 2 23.58 0.91 25.88
CA LYS A 2 23.46 -0.50 25.48
C LYS A 2 22.79 -0.62 24.11
N THR A 3 23.45 -1.29 23.18
CA THR A 3 23.02 -1.62 21.80
C THR A 3 21.84 -2.61 21.71
N HIS A 4 21.30 -3.06 22.84
CA HIS A 4 20.27 -4.11 22.88
C HIS A 4 18.84 -3.64 22.54
N ASP A 5 18.57 -2.34 22.50
CA ASP A 5 17.20 -1.85 22.31
C ASP A 5 16.80 -1.68 20.83
N MET A 6 17.79 -1.43 19.95
CA MET A 6 17.53 -1.28 18.52
C MET A 6 17.09 -2.57 17.84
N ASP A 7 17.55 -3.75 18.30
CA ASP A 7 17.25 -5.03 17.65
C ASP A 7 15.83 -5.55 17.90
N SER A 8 15.15 -5.09 18.96
CA SER A 8 13.80 -5.57 19.31
C SER A 8 12.73 -5.11 18.31
N ALA A 9 12.90 -3.91 17.73
CA ALA A 9 12.04 -3.32 16.70
C ALA A 9 12.18 -4.02 15.34
N TRP A 10 13.27 -4.77 15.16
CA TRP A 10 13.62 -5.53 13.95
C TRP A 10 13.49 -7.04 14.11
N SER A 11 13.00 -7.46 15.27
CA SER A 11 12.76 -8.84 15.62
C SER A 11 11.95 -9.56 14.53
N ASN A 12 12.50 -10.66 13.99
CA ASN A 12 11.89 -11.62 13.04
C ASN A 12 10.59 -12.30 13.56
N ARG A 13 9.88 -11.67 14.50
CA ARG A 13 8.63 -12.17 15.10
C ARG A 13 7.49 -12.26 14.12
N TYR A 14 7.51 -11.47 13.04
CA TYR A 14 6.44 -11.46 12.04
C TYR A 14 6.91 -12.08 10.73
N LYS A 15 6.15 -13.06 10.25
CA LYS A 15 6.33 -13.69 8.94
C LYS A 15 5.11 -13.36 8.09
N ALA A 16 5.33 -12.70 6.95
CA ALA A 16 4.26 -12.53 5.96
C ALA A 16 3.96 -13.89 5.29
N LYS A 17 2.68 -14.11 4.99
CA LYS A 17 2.19 -15.28 4.26
C LYS A 17 1.35 -14.81 3.07
N VAL A 18 1.31 -15.63 2.03
CA VAL A 18 0.39 -15.42 0.90
C VAL A 18 -1.01 -15.83 1.36
N ASP A 19 -1.90 -14.85 1.44
CA ASP A 19 -3.29 -15.08 1.82
C ASP A 19 -4.16 -15.38 0.59
N ARG A 20 -4.35 -14.38 -0.28
CA ARG A 20 -5.13 -14.49 -1.52
C ARG A 20 -4.29 -14.10 -2.73
N VAL A 21 -4.51 -14.80 -3.85
CA VAL A 21 -3.94 -14.45 -5.16
C VAL A 21 -5.07 -14.46 -6.18
N SER A 22 -5.15 -13.41 -7.01
CA SER A 22 -6.10 -13.32 -8.11
C SER A 22 -5.35 -13.04 -9.43
N PRO A 23 -5.62 -13.80 -10.50
CA PRO A 23 -6.41 -15.02 -10.53
C PRO A 23 -5.70 -16.16 -9.76
N GLN A 24 -6.46 -17.09 -9.16
CA GLN A 24 -5.92 -18.16 -8.30
C GLN A 24 -4.88 -19.03 -9.02
N SER A 25 -5.01 -19.20 -10.33
CA SER A 25 -4.06 -19.93 -11.19
C SER A 25 -2.62 -19.38 -11.14
N LYS A 26 -2.43 -18.13 -10.72
CA LYS A 26 -1.11 -17.49 -10.59
C LYS A 26 -0.45 -17.68 -9.23
N ARG A 27 -1.09 -18.36 -8.27
CA ARG A 27 -0.58 -18.54 -6.90
C ARG A 27 0.83 -19.13 -6.81
N HIS A 28 1.21 -19.99 -7.75
CA HIS A 28 2.51 -20.65 -7.78
C HIS A 28 3.47 -20.07 -8.83
N ALA A 29 3.12 -18.94 -9.43
CA ALA A 29 3.92 -18.33 -10.50
C ALA A 29 4.25 -16.86 -10.24
N PHE A 30 3.51 -16.16 -9.35
CA PHE A 30 3.74 -14.74 -9.13
C PHE A 30 5.15 -14.42 -8.60
N GLU A 31 5.80 -15.35 -7.88
CA GLU A 31 7.19 -15.18 -7.41
C GLU A 31 8.24 -15.19 -8.53
N ARG A 32 7.86 -15.56 -9.77
CA ARG A 32 8.73 -15.49 -10.95
C ARG A 32 8.74 -14.11 -11.61
N LEU A 33 7.93 -13.17 -11.11
CA LEU A 33 7.91 -11.81 -11.61
C LEU A 33 9.09 -11.04 -11.02
N ASP A 34 9.73 -10.20 -11.84
CA ASP A 34 10.86 -9.39 -11.38
C ASP A 34 10.43 -8.19 -10.53
N SER A 35 9.16 -7.80 -10.63
CA SER A 35 8.65 -6.63 -9.92
C SER A 35 7.37 -6.94 -9.17
N CYS A 36 7.24 -6.28 -8.02
CA CYS A 36 5.98 -6.22 -7.29
C CYS A 36 5.64 -4.79 -6.89
N PHE A 37 4.46 -4.66 -6.32
CA PHE A 37 3.98 -3.42 -5.74
C PHE A 37 3.49 -3.67 -4.33
N LEU A 38 3.87 -2.80 -3.39
CA LEU A 38 3.39 -2.79 -2.02
C LEU A 38 2.46 -1.57 -1.83
N GLY A 39 1.16 -1.82 -1.77
CA GLY A 39 0.18 -0.79 -1.41
C GLY A 39 0.15 -0.56 0.10
N VAL A 40 0.46 0.66 0.52
CA VAL A 40 0.45 1.09 1.92
C VAL A 40 -0.80 1.91 2.20
N SER A 41 -1.67 1.37 3.05
CA SER A 41 -2.77 2.12 3.63
C SER A 41 -2.26 2.91 4.84
N LEU A 42 -2.36 4.24 4.80
CA LEU A 42 -1.96 5.09 5.91
C LEU A 42 -2.79 4.80 7.16
N GLN A 43 -2.16 5.00 8.33
CA GLN A 43 -2.72 4.73 9.67
C GLN A 43 -3.20 3.28 9.93
N ASN A 44 -2.94 2.34 9.01
CA ASN A 44 -3.23 0.93 9.24
C ASN A 44 -2.09 0.28 10.04
N ARG A 45 -2.45 -0.35 11.16
CA ARG A 45 -1.54 -1.03 12.11
C ARG A 45 -0.69 -2.16 11.49
N ASN A 46 -0.98 -2.60 10.26
CA ASN A 46 -0.15 -3.58 9.57
C ASN A 46 1.09 -2.95 8.91
N PHE A 47 1.09 -1.65 8.63
CA PHE A 47 2.21 -0.91 8.02
C PHE A 47 3.02 -0.11 9.03
N VAL A 48 3.00 -0.52 10.30
CA VAL A 48 3.93 -0.02 11.32
C VAL A 48 4.89 -1.14 11.75
N ARG A 49 6.03 -0.76 12.31
CA ARG A 49 6.95 -1.75 12.89
C ARG A 49 6.28 -2.45 14.08
N PRO A 50 6.58 -3.75 14.31
CA PRO A 50 7.50 -4.61 13.55
C PRO A 50 6.88 -5.32 12.32
N LYS A 51 5.56 -5.20 12.08
CA LYS A 51 4.88 -5.91 10.98
C LYS A 51 5.39 -5.50 9.60
N LEU A 52 5.60 -4.20 9.39
CA LEU A 52 6.17 -3.68 8.15
C LEU A 52 7.52 -4.33 7.83
N ALA A 53 8.37 -4.54 8.83
CA ALA A 53 9.67 -5.19 8.63
C ALA A 53 9.53 -6.64 8.14
N GLY A 54 8.53 -7.38 8.64
CA GLY A 54 8.22 -8.74 8.17
C GLY A 54 7.71 -8.76 6.72
N ILE A 55 6.91 -7.76 6.33
CA ILE A 55 6.42 -7.59 4.95
C ILE A 55 7.60 -7.27 4.01
N VAL A 56 8.41 -6.27 4.36
CA VAL A 56 9.57 -5.85 3.56
C VAL A 56 10.59 -6.97 3.44
N GLN A 57 10.84 -7.74 4.50
CA GLN A 57 11.68 -8.95 4.43
C GLN A 57 11.12 -10.00 3.46
N TRP A 58 9.80 -10.20 3.46
CA TRP A 58 9.19 -11.18 2.57
C TRP A 58 9.34 -10.78 1.11
N ILE A 59 9.19 -9.48 0.80
CA ILE A 59 9.42 -8.90 -0.53
C ILE A 59 10.90 -8.96 -0.90
N GLY A 60 11.77 -8.53 0.02
CA GLY A 60 13.23 -8.46 -0.12
C GLY A 60 13.90 -9.79 -0.50
N ARG A 61 13.22 -10.91 -0.25
CA ARG A 61 13.70 -12.27 -0.58
C ARG A 61 13.20 -12.79 -1.92
N ARG A 62 12.31 -12.07 -2.61
CA ARG A 62 11.54 -12.59 -3.74
C ARG A 62 11.63 -11.72 -4.99
N PHE A 63 11.57 -10.41 -4.83
CA PHE A 63 11.44 -9.50 -5.96
C PHE A 63 12.66 -8.60 -6.07
N PRO A 64 13.39 -8.56 -7.19
CA PRO A 64 14.48 -7.62 -7.37
C PRO A 64 14.01 -6.15 -7.42
N TYR A 65 12.75 -5.90 -7.80
CA TYR A 65 12.17 -4.54 -7.83
C TYR A 65 10.86 -4.47 -7.06
N CYS A 66 10.66 -3.42 -6.28
CA CYS A 66 9.38 -3.16 -5.63
C CYS A 66 9.03 -1.66 -5.66
N THR A 67 7.82 -1.34 -6.11
CA THR A 67 7.25 0.00 -5.94
C THR A 67 6.38 0.03 -4.71
N VAL A 68 6.69 0.90 -3.76
CA VAL A 68 5.89 1.16 -2.56
C VAL A 68 4.94 2.31 -2.88
N LEU A 69 3.64 2.03 -3.03
CA LEU A 69 2.63 3.07 -3.17
C LEU A 69 2.09 3.47 -1.82
N VAL A 70 2.18 4.76 -1.52
CA VAL A 70 1.55 5.36 -0.35
C VAL A 70 0.21 5.97 -0.76
N ALA A 71 -0.89 5.43 -0.23
CA ALA A 71 -2.25 5.82 -0.60
C ALA A 71 -2.72 7.12 0.07
N ASP A 72 -1.98 8.22 -0.09
CA ASP A 72 -2.23 9.50 0.58
C ASP A 72 -3.54 10.19 0.16
N THR A 73 -3.73 10.54 -1.11
CA THR A 73 -4.94 11.27 -1.56
C THR A 73 -6.21 10.44 -1.42
N VAL A 74 -6.09 9.11 -1.40
CA VAL A 74 -7.21 8.20 -1.08
C VAL A 74 -7.52 8.22 0.42
N HIS A 75 -6.50 8.26 1.28
CA HIS A 75 -6.67 8.30 2.74
C HIS A 75 -7.39 9.55 3.23
N ARG A 76 -7.39 10.65 2.46
CA ARG A 76 -8.26 11.81 2.68
C ARG A 76 -9.71 11.39 2.95
N ILE A 77 -10.27 10.46 2.17
CA ILE A 77 -11.65 9.99 2.30
C ILE A 77 -11.86 9.34 3.67
N THR A 78 -10.88 8.55 4.14
CA THR A 78 -10.91 7.97 5.49
C THR A 78 -10.96 9.06 6.55
N LEU A 79 -10.16 10.12 6.42
CA LEU A 79 -10.13 11.23 7.40
C LEU A 79 -11.45 12.01 7.41
N GLU A 80 -12.04 12.28 6.25
CA GLU A 80 -13.36 12.92 6.15
C GLU A 80 -14.44 12.09 6.84
N VAL A 81 -14.50 10.79 6.53
CA VAL A 81 -15.56 9.92 7.04
C VAL A 81 -15.38 9.59 8.53
N THR A 82 -14.16 9.31 8.97
CA THR A 82 -13.91 8.80 10.34
C THR A 82 -13.63 9.89 11.36
N GLN A 83 -13.18 11.07 10.92
CA GLN A 83 -12.80 12.18 11.81
C GLN A 83 -13.62 13.45 11.55
N GLY A 84 -14.48 13.46 10.53
CA GLY A 84 -15.33 14.61 10.22
C GLY A 84 -14.55 15.84 9.74
N LEU A 85 -13.33 15.64 9.23
CA LEU A 85 -12.51 16.75 8.73
C LEU A 85 -13.13 17.33 7.45
N ALA A 86 -12.99 18.65 7.26
CA ALA A 86 -13.33 19.30 6.00
C ALA A 86 -12.42 18.78 4.87
N PRO A 87 -12.89 18.70 3.62
CA PRO A 87 -12.13 18.10 2.53
C PRO A 87 -10.73 18.68 2.30
N GLU A 88 -10.58 20.02 2.34
CA GLU A 88 -9.26 20.64 2.19
C GLU A 88 -8.31 20.29 3.34
N VAL A 89 -8.82 20.24 4.57
CA VAL A 89 -8.03 19.89 5.77
C VAL A 89 -7.63 18.41 5.69
N ALA A 90 -8.57 17.53 5.37
CA ALA A 90 -8.31 16.11 5.21
C ALA A 90 -7.25 15.83 4.14
N LEU A 91 -7.25 16.60 3.03
CA LEU A 91 -6.23 16.45 1.99
C LEU A 91 -4.84 16.84 2.52
N ILE A 92 -4.72 17.99 3.16
CA ILE A 92 -3.46 18.48 3.74
C ILE A 92 -2.88 17.45 4.72
N GLU A 93 -3.73 16.96 5.63
CA GLU A 93 -3.36 15.96 6.63
C GLU A 93 -2.94 14.63 5.98
N ALA A 94 -3.68 14.14 4.99
CA ALA A 94 -3.37 12.88 4.34
C ALA A 94 -2.03 12.93 3.57
N LEU A 95 -1.75 14.04 2.89
CA LEU A 95 -0.46 14.27 2.22
C LEU A 95 0.70 14.35 3.23
N ALA A 96 0.48 14.99 4.39
CA ALA A 96 1.46 15.06 5.46
C ALA A 96 1.78 13.67 6.04
N LEU A 97 0.75 12.88 6.32
CA LEU A 97 0.89 11.49 6.78
C LEU A 97 1.63 10.61 5.76
N GLY A 98 1.41 10.84 4.46
CA GLY A 98 2.11 10.16 3.38
C GLY A 98 3.62 10.42 3.42
N ARG A 99 4.02 11.69 3.48
CA ARG A 99 5.44 12.08 3.60
C ARG A 99 6.07 11.54 4.88
N GLU A 100 5.38 11.68 6.01
CA GLU A 100 5.87 11.20 7.30
C GLU A 100 6.11 9.68 7.29
N PHE A 101 5.20 8.91 6.67
CA PHE A 101 5.39 7.46 6.53
C PHE A 101 6.69 7.13 5.78
N VAL A 102 6.93 7.79 4.64
CA VAL A 102 8.14 7.56 3.83
C VAL A 102 9.38 7.88 4.65
N ASP A 103 9.43 9.06 5.27
CA ASP A 103 10.60 9.51 6.03
C ASP A 103 10.89 8.62 7.25
N ARG A 104 9.84 8.28 8.01
CA ARG A 104 9.95 7.46 9.22
C ARG A 104 10.35 6.02 8.91
N GLU A 105 9.79 5.44 7.85
CA GLU A 105 9.94 4.02 7.56
C GLU A 105 11.01 3.67 6.53
N ARG A 106 11.61 4.65 5.84
CA ARG A 106 12.67 4.45 4.82
C ARG A 106 13.73 3.43 5.24
N ARG A 107 14.22 3.52 6.49
CA ARG A 107 15.24 2.61 7.04
C ARG A 107 14.84 1.13 7.03
N VAL A 108 13.54 0.81 7.06
CA VAL A 108 13.06 -0.58 6.94
C VAL A 108 13.37 -1.16 5.57
N PHE A 109 13.21 -0.34 4.53
CA PHE A 109 13.43 -0.70 3.13
C PHE A 109 14.91 -0.70 2.78
N ASP A 110 15.67 0.30 3.24
CA ASP A 110 17.11 0.42 2.97
C ASP A 110 17.90 -0.82 3.42
N ARG A 111 17.43 -1.52 4.47
CA ARG A 111 18.03 -2.77 4.96
C ARG A 111 18.08 -3.89 3.91
N TRP A 112 17.19 -3.85 2.93
CA TRP A 112 17.06 -4.86 1.87
C TRP A 112 17.54 -4.33 0.51
N SER A 113 18.23 -3.19 0.49
CA SER A 113 18.66 -2.51 -0.74
C SER A 113 19.63 -3.33 -1.60
N GLU A 114 20.37 -4.26 -0.99
CA GLU A 114 21.25 -5.19 -1.72
C GLU A 114 20.48 -6.27 -2.50
N GLN A 115 19.25 -6.61 -2.08
CA GLN A 115 18.44 -7.66 -2.69
C GLN A 115 17.29 -7.11 -3.53
N THR A 116 16.77 -5.93 -3.16
CA THR A 116 15.61 -5.33 -3.81
C THR A 116 15.78 -3.83 -3.92
N GLN A 117 15.59 -3.31 -5.13
CA GLN A 117 15.44 -1.89 -5.37
C GLN A 117 14.01 -1.46 -5.01
N PHE A 118 13.86 -0.79 -3.87
CA PHE A 118 12.60 -0.14 -3.49
C PHE A 118 12.51 1.26 -4.06
N SER A 119 11.40 1.57 -4.72
CA SER A 119 11.02 2.93 -5.09
C SER A 119 9.75 3.32 -4.34
N PHE A 120 9.59 4.61 -4.07
CA PHE A 120 8.38 5.14 -3.43
C PHE A 120 7.64 6.00 -4.44
N VAL A 121 6.32 5.91 -4.40
CA VAL A 121 5.44 6.80 -5.12
C VAL A 121 4.21 7.07 -4.27
N THR A 122 3.65 8.27 -4.33
CA THR A 122 2.36 8.58 -3.68
C THR A 122 1.21 8.61 -4.68
N CYS A 123 -0.03 8.50 -4.20
CA CYS A 123 -1.20 8.69 -5.06
C CYS A 123 -1.27 10.12 -5.60
N ASP A 124 -0.86 11.12 -4.83
CA ASP A 124 -0.71 12.51 -5.30
C ASP A 124 0.23 12.60 -6.51
N GLU A 125 1.42 12.02 -6.41
CA GLU A 125 2.39 11.99 -7.52
C GLU A 125 1.84 11.26 -8.75
N ILE A 126 1.08 10.17 -8.56
CA ILE A 126 0.44 9.45 -9.66
C ILE A 126 -0.63 10.31 -10.34
N GLN A 127 -1.46 11.00 -9.55
CA GLN A 127 -2.55 11.84 -10.07
C GLN A 127 -2.04 13.00 -10.92
N GLN A 128 -0.81 13.47 -10.67
CA GLN A 128 -0.15 14.51 -11.45
C GLN A 128 0.48 13.99 -12.76
N ARG A 129 0.55 12.67 -12.99
CA ARG A 129 1.15 12.11 -14.21
C ARG A 129 0.22 12.32 -15.42
N PRO A 130 0.75 12.66 -16.60
CA PRO A 130 -0.07 12.88 -17.80
C PRO A 130 -0.99 11.70 -18.15
N ALA A 131 -0.53 10.46 -17.94
CA ALA A 131 -1.30 9.26 -18.22
C ALA A 131 -2.51 9.07 -17.29
N TYR A 132 -2.48 9.61 -16.07
CA TYR A 132 -3.53 9.42 -15.08
C TYR A 132 -4.89 9.91 -15.58
N GLY A 133 -4.92 11.10 -16.20
CA GLY A 133 -6.17 11.68 -16.72
C GLY A 133 -6.80 10.86 -17.85
N GLY A 134 -6.02 10.06 -18.57
CA GLY A 134 -6.54 9.08 -19.55
C GLY A 134 -7.24 7.94 -18.82
N TYR A 135 -6.49 7.21 -17.98
CA TYR A 135 -7.03 6.07 -17.23
C TYR A 135 -8.23 6.43 -16.34
N HIS A 136 -8.19 7.58 -15.67
CA HIS A 136 -9.28 8.02 -14.81
C HIS A 136 -10.56 8.26 -15.63
N ARG A 137 -10.45 8.89 -16.79
CA ARG A 137 -11.59 9.13 -17.68
C ARG A 137 -12.15 7.81 -18.21
N ASP A 138 -11.30 6.88 -18.58
CA ASP A 138 -11.73 5.57 -19.09
C ASP A 138 -12.45 4.76 -17.99
N LEU A 139 -11.96 4.82 -16.75
CA LEU A 139 -12.60 4.18 -15.60
C LEU A 139 -13.95 4.82 -15.24
N VAL A 140 -14.04 6.15 -15.27
CA VAL A 140 -15.30 6.87 -15.07
C VAL A 140 -16.29 6.53 -16.18
N HIS A 141 -15.84 6.53 -17.44
CA HIS A 141 -16.69 6.16 -18.57
C HIS A 141 -17.19 4.72 -18.44
N LEU A 142 -16.33 3.79 -18.04
CA LEU A 142 -16.73 2.39 -17.81
C LEU A 142 -17.74 2.29 -16.66
N PHE A 143 -17.55 3.04 -15.56
CA PHE A 143 -18.50 3.11 -14.45
C PHE A 143 -19.86 3.68 -14.88
N GLU A 144 -19.88 4.67 -15.76
CA GLU A 144 -21.12 5.31 -16.21
C GLU A 144 -21.87 4.48 -17.27
N THR A 145 -21.19 3.61 -18.01
CA THR A 145 -21.75 2.94 -19.19
C THR A 145 -21.87 1.43 -19.09
N ASP A 146 -21.08 0.77 -18.26
CA ASP A 146 -21.11 -0.68 -18.06
C ASP A 146 -21.76 -1.04 -16.72
N ILE A 147 -23.03 -1.46 -16.79
CA ILE A 147 -23.83 -1.81 -15.60
C ILE A 147 -23.15 -2.91 -14.76
N PRO A 148 -22.63 -4.01 -15.32
CA PRO A 148 -21.96 -5.02 -14.52
C PRO A 148 -20.74 -4.47 -13.76
N PHE A 149 -19.95 -3.61 -14.38
CA PHE A 149 -18.82 -2.95 -13.73
C PHE A 149 -19.29 -2.00 -12.63
N SER A 150 -20.27 -1.13 -12.88
CA SER A 150 -20.78 -0.18 -11.88
C SER A 150 -21.36 -0.90 -10.66
N GLU A 151 -22.18 -1.94 -10.90
CA GLU A 151 -22.74 -2.79 -9.84
C GLU A 151 -21.62 -3.47 -9.03
N SER A 152 -20.54 -3.92 -9.67
CA SER A 152 -19.40 -4.53 -8.97
C SER A 152 -18.61 -3.56 -8.08
N VAL A 153 -18.64 -2.26 -8.41
CA VAL A 153 -17.99 -1.20 -7.64
C VAL A 153 -18.89 -0.76 -6.48
N GLU A 154 -20.19 -0.61 -6.71
CA GLU A 154 -21.17 -0.17 -5.70
C GLU A 154 -21.59 -1.27 -4.74
N SER A 155 -21.60 -2.51 -5.20
CA SER A 155 -21.86 -3.70 -4.40
C SER A 155 -20.56 -4.46 -4.21
N PRO A 156 -19.66 -4.01 -3.29
CA PRO A 156 -18.50 -4.81 -2.93
C PRO A 156 -19.02 -6.10 -2.28
N SER A 157 -19.21 -7.14 -3.10
CA SER A 157 -19.68 -8.45 -2.68
C SER A 157 -18.77 -8.95 -1.56
N GLU A 158 -19.31 -8.97 -0.34
CA GLU A 158 -18.78 -9.61 0.87
C GLU A 158 -17.26 -9.72 0.96
N ALA A 159 -16.57 -8.60 1.19
CA ALA A 159 -15.46 -8.63 2.14
C ALA A 159 -16.07 -8.64 3.55
N ARG A 160 -16.77 -9.72 3.91
CA ARG A 160 -17.20 -9.94 5.28
C ARG A 160 -15.97 -9.80 6.16
N ALA A 161 -16.10 -8.94 7.16
CA ALA A 161 -15.35 -9.03 8.38
C ALA A 161 -15.41 -10.47 8.92
N SER A 162 -14.45 -11.29 8.53
CA SER A 162 -14.07 -12.50 9.23
C SER A 162 -12.69 -12.24 9.82
N ASP A 163 -12.67 -11.31 10.78
CA ASP A 163 -11.59 -11.07 11.72
C ASP A 163 -12.22 -10.57 13.03
N LEU A 164 -12.77 -11.51 13.80
CA LEU A 164 -12.46 -11.62 15.23
C LEU A 164 -11.63 -12.88 15.40
#